data_AF-A0ABD5MF54-F1
#
_entry.id   AF-A0ABD5MF54-F1
#
_cell.length_a   1.000
_cell.length_b   1.000
_cell.length_c   1.000
_cell.angle_alpha   90.00
_cell.angle_beta   90.00
_cell.angle_gamma   90.00
#
_symmetry.space_group_name_H-M   'P 1'
#
loop_
_entity.id
_entity.type
_entity.pdbx_description
1 polymer ?
#
loop_
_entity_poly.entity_id
_entity_poly.type
_entity_poly.pdbx_seq_one_letter_code
_entity_poly.pdbx_strand_id
1 'polypeptide(L)'
;MATPPHLSPKLLVGVGALCLTLLATWVTLTTPGYPDQHALRSWPAVLGSRLRRELPRGDRLTAAWVSIGLWAGLVSVLHFGGVLYNVYTAVPWWDLLTHAMGGFGVAAVLAFTFREQTLRSPVWLVSGVVAIGAGFEVYEFVFKTFWYRWSLAFYVEDTVVDLLVNTSGAAAFAAVTELYRRTSGSAATSTPATGSDGVAAASAHDHEIVADGDGDGHDSDSNAD
;
A
#
# COMPACT_ATOMS: atom_id res chain seq x y z
N MET A 1 -5.37 47.38 -6.50
CA MET A 1 -4.90 46.11 -7.09
C MET A 1 -5.59 44.97 -6.36
N ALA A 2 -6.21 44.03 -7.05
CA ALA A 2 -6.84 42.88 -6.39
C ALA A 2 -5.76 41.95 -5.83
N THR A 3 -5.91 41.51 -4.59
CA THR A 3 -5.02 40.51 -3.98
C THR A 3 -5.14 39.19 -4.74
N PRO A 4 -4.03 38.56 -5.16
CA PRO A 4 -4.08 37.24 -5.78
C PRO A 4 -4.82 36.22 -4.87
N PRO A 5 -5.63 35.30 -5.42
CA PRO A 5 -6.36 34.30 -4.63
C PRO A 5 -5.47 33.52 -3.64
N HIS A 6 -4.23 33.21 -4.04
CA HIS A 6 -3.23 32.50 -3.23
C HIS A 6 -2.66 33.31 -2.05
N LEU A 7 -2.84 34.63 -2.03
CA LEU A 7 -2.45 35.51 -0.94
C LEU A 7 -3.64 35.94 -0.07
N SER A 8 -4.78 35.28 -0.24
CA SER A 8 -5.96 35.46 0.60
C SER A 8 -5.86 34.65 1.90
N PRO A 9 -6.78 34.81 2.87
CA PRO A 9 -6.84 33.96 4.07
C PRO A 9 -6.91 32.45 3.77
N LYS A 10 -7.30 32.05 2.55
CA LYS A 10 -7.30 30.64 2.09
C LYS A 10 -5.91 30.03 2.00
N LEU A 11 -4.85 30.84 2.01
CA LEU A 11 -3.47 30.37 2.18
C LEU A 11 -3.31 29.49 3.42
N LEU A 12 -4.10 29.71 4.47
CA LEU A 12 -4.12 28.86 5.65
C LEU A 12 -4.46 27.40 5.32
N VAL A 13 -5.35 27.15 4.35
CA VAL A 13 -5.70 25.79 3.91
C VAL A 13 -4.50 25.14 3.22
N GLY A 14 -3.89 25.83 2.25
CA GLY A 14 -2.71 25.32 1.54
C GLY A 14 -1.50 25.06 2.47
N VAL A 15 -1.21 25.99 3.37
CA VAL A 15 -0.12 25.81 4.38
C VAL A 15 -0.48 24.72 5.38
N GLY A 16 -1.73 24.66 5.84
CA GLY A 16 -2.21 23.63 6.75
C GLY A 16 -2.09 22.23 6.13
N ALA A 17 -2.54 22.07 4.89
CA ALA A 17 -2.41 20.84 4.12
C ALA A 17 -0.94 20.43 3.92
N LEU A 18 -0.05 21.38 3.65
CA LEU A 18 1.39 21.11 3.55
C LEU A 18 1.97 20.61 4.88
N CYS A 19 1.68 21.30 5.98
CA CYS A 19 2.12 20.88 7.31
C CYS A 19 1.59 19.49 7.66
N LEU A 20 0.31 19.22 7.36
CA LEU A 20 -0.31 17.93 7.58
C LEU A 20 0.32 16.84 6.72
N THR A 21 0.63 17.12 5.45
CA THR A 21 1.34 16.21 4.55
C THR A 21 2.68 15.79 5.15
N LEU A 22 3.47 16.75 5.62
CA LEU A 22 4.78 16.50 6.23
C LEU A 22 4.64 15.68 7.52
N LEU A 23 3.70 16.05 8.38
CA LEU A 23 3.44 15.33 9.63
C LEU A 23 2.97 13.89 9.36
N ALA A 24 1.98 13.71 8.51
CA ALA A 24 1.46 12.39 8.14
C ALA A 24 2.53 11.53 7.46
N THR A 25 3.38 12.13 6.63
CA THR A 25 4.56 11.45 6.06
C THR A 25 5.48 10.98 7.17
N TRP A 26 5.84 11.84 8.12
CA TRP A 26 6.69 11.47 9.25
C TRP A 26 6.07 10.34 10.11
N VAL A 27 4.77 10.41 10.40
CA VAL A 27 4.04 9.33 11.09
C VAL A 27 4.11 8.03 10.27
N THR A 28 3.91 8.10 8.96
CA THR A 28 3.98 6.94 8.06
C THR A 28 5.35 6.27 8.14
N LEU A 29 6.43 7.07 8.05
CA LEU A 29 7.82 6.60 8.11
C LEU A 29 8.19 5.95 9.45
N THR A 30 7.47 6.27 10.52
CA THR A 30 7.71 5.74 11.87
C THR A 30 6.72 4.65 12.27
N THR A 31 5.72 4.35 11.42
CA THR A 31 4.69 3.34 11.72
C THR A 31 5.22 1.93 11.42
N PRO A 32 5.03 0.96 12.33
CA PRO A 32 5.43 -0.42 12.08
C PRO A 32 4.86 -1.00 10.79
N GLY A 33 5.71 -1.70 10.02
CA GLY A 33 5.34 -2.27 8.73
C GLY A 33 5.55 -1.33 7.55
N TYR A 34 6.02 -0.10 7.77
CA TYR A 34 6.51 0.74 6.69
C TYR A 34 7.76 0.13 6.01
N PRO A 35 7.94 0.27 4.68
CA PRO A 35 9.13 -0.25 3.98
C PRO A 35 10.40 0.58 4.26
N ASP A 36 11.11 0.24 5.33
CA ASP A 36 12.33 0.92 5.80
C ASP A 36 13.49 0.91 4.79
N GLN A 37 13.57 -0.11 3.93
CA GLN A 37 14.67 -0.31 2.98
C GLN A 37 14.41 0.29 1.59
N HIS A 38 13.17 0.72 1.31
CA HIS A 38 12.78 1.27 0.00
C HIS A 38 12.07 2.61 0.21
N ALA A 39 12.88 3.65 0.40
CA ALA A 39 12.40 5.03 0.52
C ALA A 39 11.44 5.39 -0.63
N LEU A 40 10.49 6.31 -0.37
CA LEU A 40 9.47 6.80 -1.31
C LEU A 40 10.01 7.14 -2.70
N ARG A 41 11.26 7.62 -2.80
CA ARG A 41 11.93 7.93 -4.08
C ARG A 41 12.05 6.72 -5.02
N SER A 42 12.15 5.52 -4.47
CA SER A 42 12.27 4.28 -5.24
C SER A 42 10.92 3.65 -5.59
N TRP A 43 9.81 4.18 -5.06
CA TRP A 43 8.49 3.57 -5.22
C TRP A 43 8.10 3.30 -6.68
N PRO A 44 8.28 4.22 -7.65
CA PRO A 44 7.94 3.94 -9.05
C PRO A 44 8.72 2.75 -9.64
N ALA A 45 10.01 2.64 -9.29
CA ALA A 45 10.85 1.54 -9.75
C ALA A 45 10.43 0.21 -9.10
N VAL A 46 10.08 0.22 -7.80
CA VAL A 46 9.57 -0.96 -7.08
C VAL A 46 8.25 -1.43 -7.68
N LEU A 47 7.29 -0.51 -7.88
CA LEU A 47 6.00 -0.80 -8.50
C LEU A 47 6.18 -1.37 -9.91
N GLY A 48 6.97 -0.72 -10.77
CA GLY A 48 7.22 -1.20 -12.13
C GLY A 48 7.86 -2.59 -12.15
N SER A 49 8.82 -2.85 -11.24
CA SER A 49 9.45 -4.15 -11.08
C SER A 49 8.49 -5.22 -10.59
N ARG A 50 7.57 -4.89 -9.67
CA ARG A 50 6.48 -5.78 -9.23
C ARG A 50 5.55 -6.11 -10.40
N LEU A 51 4.99 -5.10 -11.07
CA LEU A 51 4.08 -5.30 -12.21
C LEU A 51 4.71 -6.17 -13.30
N ARG A 52 5.96 -5.88 -13.70
CA ARG A 52 6.68 -6.65 -14.73
C ARG A 52 6.86 -8.13 -14.35
N ARG A 53 7.06 -8.43 -13.06
CA ARG A 53 7.29 -9.81 -12.59
C ARG A 53 6.00 -10.55 -12.26
N GLU A 54 4.97 -9.85 -11.82
CA GLU A 54 3.76 -10.44 -11.24
C GLU A 54 2.60 -10.52 -12.25
N LEU A 55 2.50 -9.61 -13.23
CA LEU A 55 1.46 -9.68 -14.26
C LEU A 55 1.58 -10.89 -15.19
N PRO A 56 2.76 -11.32 -15.65
CA PRO A 56 2.85 -12.47 -16.58
C PRO A 56 2.57 -13.84 -15.94
N ARG A 57 2.41 -13.92 -14.60
CA ARG A 57 2.29 -15.21 -13.89
C ARG A 57 0.98 -15.93 -14.12
N GLY A 58 -0.10 -15.19 -14.42
CA GLY A 58 -1.44 -15.75 -14.59
C GLY A 58 -2.03 -16.33 -13.29
N ASP A 59 -1.52 -15.93 -12.13
CA ASP A 59 -1.93 -16.45 -10.82
C ASP A 59 -2.88 -15.47 -10.08
N ARG A 60 -3.12 -15.73 -8.79
CA ARG A 60 -3.94 -14.85 -7.93
C ARG A 60 -3.36 -13.44 -7.79
N LEU A 61 -2.04 -13.27 -7.86
CA LEU A 61 -1.41 -11.95 -7.80
C LEU A 61 -1.64 -11.18 -9.10
N THR A 62 -1.59 -11.86 -10.25
CA THR A 62 -2.00 -11.27 -11.53
C THR A 62 -3.44 -10.77 -11.46
N ALA A 63 -4.37 -11.59 -10.96
CA ALA A 63 -5.77 -11.21 -10.82
C ALA A 63 -5.96 -10.01 -9.88
N ALA A 64 -5.18 -9.92 -8.79
CA ALA A 64 -5.21 -8.79 -7.88
C ALA A 64 -4.74 -7.48 -8.55
N TRP A 65 -3.63 -7.50 -9.29
CA TRP A 65 -3.15 -6.33 -10.03
C TRP A 65 -4.14 -5.87 -11.11
N VAL A 66 -4.75 -6.81 -11.83
CA VAL A 66 -5.81 -6.50 -12.80
C VAL A 66 -7.00 -5.85 -12.10
N SER A 67 -7.43 -6.39 -10.95
CA SER A 67 -8.54 -5.82 -10.17
C SER A 67 -8.24 -4.41 -9.68
N ILE A 68 -7.00 -4.15 -9.21
CA ILE A 68 -6.54 -2.80 -8.84
C ILE A 68 -6.56 -1.86 -10.05
N GLY A 69 -6.09 -2.32 -11.21
CA GLY A 69 -6.12 -1.53 -12.45
C GLY A 69 -7.55 -1.19 -12.90
N LEU A 70 -8.47 -2.15 -12.84
CA LEU A 70 -9.89 -1.94 -13.14
C LEU A 70 -10.54 -0.98 -12.14
N TRP A 71 -10.24 -1.10 -10.85
CA TRP A 71 -10.71 -0.19 -9.82
C TRP A 71 -10.23 1.24 -10.07
N ALA A 72 -8.93 1.42 -10.33
CA ALA A 72 -8.35 2.72 -10.67
C ALA A 72 -8.99 3.33 -11.93
N GLY A 73 -9.24 2.51 -12.95
CA GLY A 73 -9.96 2.90 -14.16
C GLY A 73 -11.39 3.37 -13.85
N LEU A 74 -12.14 2.60 -13.05
CA LEU A 74 -13.49 2.96 -12.62
C LEU A 74 -13.51 4.29 -11.86
N VAL A 75 -12.65 4.46 -10.86
CA VAL A 75 -12.56 5.70 -10.07
C VAL A 75 -12.21 6.89 -10.97
N SER A 76 -11.30 6.69 -11.94
CA SER A 76 -10.94 7.74 -12.91
C SER A 76 -12.14 8.12 -13.78
N VAL A 77 -12.89 7.14 -14.30
CA VAL A 77 -14.10 7.39 -15.09
C VAL A 77 -15.16 8.13 -14.26
N LEU A 78 -15.36 7.74 -13.00
CA LEU A 78 -16.31 8.41 -12.10
C LEU A 78 -15.88 9.86 -11.82
N HIS A 79 -14.60 10.10 -11.53
CA HIS A 79 -14.09 11.44 -11.26
C HIS A 79 -14.18 12.34 -12.50
N PHE A 80 -13.56 11.95 -13.62
CA PHE A 80 -13.57 12.76 -14.83
C PHE A 80 -14.95 12.87 -15.47
N GLY A 81 -15.75 11.81 -15.40
CA GLY A 81 -17.16 11.84 -15.81
C GLY A 81 -17.96 12.80 -14.93
N GLY A 82 -17.73 12.79 -13.61
CA GLY A 82 -18.37 13.71 -12.68
C GLY A 82 -18.07 15.17 -13.01
N VAL A 83 -16.82 15.49 -13.38
CA VAL A 83 -16.44 16.83 -13.84
C VAL A 83 -17.11 17.17 -15.18
N LEU A 84 -17.02 16.27 -16.16
CA LEU A 84 -17.54 16.49 -17.52
C LEU A 84 -19.05 16.73 -17.55
N TYR A 85 -19.80 15.99 -16.74
CA TYR A 85 -21.26 16.06 -16.67
C TYR A 85 -21.78 16.90 -15.51
N ASN A 86 -20.89 17.64 -14.83
CA ASN A 86 -21.22 18.54 -13.72
C ASN A 86 -21.94 17.84 -12.54
N VAL A 87 -21.69 16.54 -12.34
CA VAL A 87 -22.31 15.71 -11.30
C VAL A 87 -21.95 16.19 -9.90
N TYR A 88 -20.73 16.71 -9.71
CA TYR A 88 -20.27 17.28 -8.44
C TYR A 88 -21.18 18.40 -7.90
N THR A 89 -21.87 19.13 -8.78
CA THR A 89 -22.82 20.17 -8.37
C THR A 89 -24.24 19.66 -8.14
N ALA A 90 -24.58 18.50 -8.71
CA ALA A 90 -25.93 17.93 -8.69
C ALA A 90 -26.12 16.85 -7.62
N VAL A 91 -25.05 16.13 -7.28
CA VAL A 91 -25.09 14.93 -6.42
C VAL A 91 -24.05 15.09 -5.31
N PRO A 92 -24.43 15.59 -4.11
CA PRO A 92 -23.48 15.96 -3.06
C PRO A 92 -22.62 14.80 -2.53
N TRP A 93 -23.12 13.56 -2.58
CA TRP A 93 -22.37 12.39 -2.12
C TRP A 93 -21.38 11.86 -3.16
N TRP A 94 -21.44 12.34 -4.41
CA TRP A 94 -20.59 11.84 -5.50
C TRP A 94 -19.11 12.03 -5.17
N ASP A 95 -18.79 13.21 -4.64
CA ASP A 95 -17.44 13.58 -4.26
C ASP A 95 -16.89 12.67 -3.17
N LEU A 96 -17.66 12.53 -2.09
CA LEU A 96 -17.37 11.63 -0.97
C LEU A 96 -17.15 10.19 -1.46
N LEU A 97 -17.97 9.70 -2.39
CA LEU A 97 -17.79 8.37 -2.96
C LEU A 97 -16.44 8.28 -3.71
N THR A 98 -16.13 9.24 -4.58
CA THR A 98 -14.88 9.22 -5.34
C THR A 98 -13.64 9.33 -4.44
N HIS A 99 -13.71 10.10 -3.35
CA HIS A 99 -12.67 10.18 -2.32
C HIS A 99 -12.50 8.84 -1.58
N ALA A 100 -13.59 8.25 -1.09
CA ALA A 100 -13.52 6.96 -0.38
C ALA A 100 -12.94 5.85 -1.28
N MET A 101 -13.40 5.78 -2.53
CA MET A 101 -12.91 4.79 -3.50
C MET A 101 -11.45 5.06 -3.90
N GLY A 102 -11.07 6.34 -4.02
CA GLY A 102 -9.71 6.77 -4.28
C GLY A 102 -8.75 6.35 -3.16
N GLY A 103 -9.10 6.67 -1.91
CA GLY A 103 -8.32 6.27 -0.73
C GLY A 103 -8.16 4.76 -0.60
N PHE A 104 -9.23 3.99 -0.86
CA PHE A 104 -9.17 2.53 -0.92
C PHE A 104 -8.22 2.03 -2.01
N GLY A 105 -8.32 2.59 -3.22
CA GLY A 105 -7.48 2.22 -4.36
C GLY A 105 -6.00 2.53 -4.13
N VAL A 106 -5.69 3.72 -3.58
CA VAL A 106 -4.33 4.12 -3.21
C VAL A 106 -3.76 3.17 -2.16
N ALA A 107 -4.54 2.85 -1.11
CA ALA A 107 -4.12 1.88 -0.11
C ALA A 107 -3.84 0.50 -0.72
N ALA A 108 -4.66 0.04 -1.68
CA ALA A 108 -4.45 -1.22 -2.39
C ALA A 108 -3.16 -1.22 -3.21
N VAL A 109 -2.88 -0.15 -3.96
CA VAL A 109 -1.63 -0.01 -4.73
C VAL A 109 -0.41 -0.05 -3.80
N LEU A 110 -0.43 0.72 -2.70
CA LEU A 110 0.65 0.74 -1.72
C LEU A 110 0.85 -0.64 -1.09
N ALA A 111 -0.24 -1.26 -0.64
CA ALA A 111 -0.23 -2.58 -0.02
C ALA A 111 0.37 -3.65 -0.93
N PHE A 112 -0.01 -3.70 -2.21
CA PHE A 112 0.52 -4.70 -3.12
C PHE A 112 1.96 -4.38 -3.57
N THR A 113 2.33 -3.10 -3.66
CA THR A 113 3.71 -2.71 -3.95
C THR A 113 4.67 -3.19 -2.85
N PHE A 114 4.26 -3.04 -1.58
CA PHE A 114 5.05 -3.39 -0.39
C PHE A 114 4.44 -4.54 0.40
N ARG A 115 3.92 -5.56 -0.31
CA ARG A 115 3.11 -6.65 0.24
C ARG A 115 3.71 -7.32 1.46
N GLU A 116 5.00 -7.60 1.44
CA GLU A 116 5.68 -8.31 2.53
C GLU A 116 5.71 -7.50 3.83
N GLN A 117 5.85 -6.18 3.73
CA GLN A 117 5.86 -5.27 4.87
C GLN A 117 4.44 -4.97 5.35
N THR A 118 3.51 -4.73 4.43
CA THR A 118 2.09 -4.54 4.73
C THR A 118 1.47 -5.77 5.40
N LEU A 119 1.84 -6.99 4.98
CA LEU A 119 1.37 -8.22 5.64
C LEU A 119 1.97 -8.42 7.03
N ARG A 120 3.04 -7.71 7.42
CA ARG A 120 3.50 -7.68 8.82
C ARG A 120 2.65 -6.73 9.66
N SER A 121 2.34 -5.55 9.11
CA SER A 121 1.45 -4.57 9.73
C SER A 121 0.87 -3.65 8.64
N PRO A 122 -0.46 -3.63 8.43
CA PRO A 122 -1.08 -2.77 7.42
C PRO A 122 -1.39 -1.35 7.92
N VAL A 123 -1.12 -1.06 9.21
CA VAL A 123 -1.54 0.19 9.87
C VAL A 123 -0.94 1.44 9.21
N TRP A 124 0.28 1.34 8.68
CA TRP A 124 0.95 2.45 8.00
C TRP A 124 0.22 2.92 6.74
N LEU A 125 -0.63 2.09 6.12
CA LEU A 125 -1.40 2.49 4.94
C LEU A 125 -2.31 3.68 5.24
N VAL A 126 -2.87 3.75 6.45
CA VAL A 126 -3.79 4.82 6.85
C VAL A 126 -3.07 6.16 6.87
N SER A 127 -1.94 6.25 7.58
CA SER A 127 -1.13 7.48 7.62
C SER A 127 -0.53 7.80 6.25
N GLY A 128 -0.15 6.79 5.46
CA GLY A 128 0.35 6.97 4.09
C GLY A 128 -0.69 7.57 3.16
N VAL A 129 -1.94 7.12 3.23
CA VAL A 129 -3.04 7.70 2.43
C VAL A 129 -3.42 9.10 2.94
N VAL A 130 -3.38 9.37 4.26
CA VAL A 130 -3.55 10.74 4.78
C VAL A 130 -2.49 11.67 4.20
N ALA A 131 -1.22 11.24 4.14
CA ALA A 131 -0.14 12.03 3.57
C ALA A 131 -0.36 12.32 2.08
N ILE A 132 -0.80 11.32 1.31
CA ILE A 132 -1.12 11.50 -0.12
C ILE A 132 -2.32 12.42 -0.30
N GLY A 133 -3.38 12.24 0.48
CA GLY A 133 -4.58 13.07 0.44
C GLY A 133 -4.26 14.53 0.77
N ALA A 134 -3.53 14.79 1.85
CA ALA A 134 -3.11 16.14 2.20
C ALA A 134 -2.18 16.75 1.15
N GLY A 135 -1.34 15.94 0.51
CA GLY A 135 -0.53 16.39 -0.62
C GLY A 135 -1.37 16.76 -1.84
N PHE A 136 -2.51 16.08 -2.03
CA PHE A 136 -3.47 16.41 -3.08
C PHE A 136 -4.15 17.78 -2.82
N GLU A 137 -4.52 18.08 -1.57
CA GLU A 137 -5.03 19.41 -1.18
C GLU A 137 -4.04 20.54 -1.52
N VAL A 138 -2.73 20.29 -1.31
CA VAL A 138 -1.68 21.24 -1.72
C VAL A 138 -1.66 21.41 -3.24
N TYR A 139 -1.77 20.30 -3.99
CA TYR A 139 -1.86 20.35 -5.44
C TYR A 139 -3.08 21.15 -5.90
N GLU A 140 -4.24 20.97 -5.28
CA GLU A 140 -5.45 21.71 -5.62
C GLU A 140 -5.34 23.20 -5.30
N PHE A 141 -4.79 23.52 -4.13
CA PHE A 141 -4.51 24.89 -3.76
C PHE A 141 -3.59 25.59 -4.77
N VAL A 142 -2.56 24.91 -5.27
CA VAL A 142 -1.58 25.52 -6.19
C VAL A 142 -2.07 25.57 -7.64
N PHE A 143 -2.75 24.52 -8.11
CA PHE A 143 -2.99 24.32 -9.55
C PHE A 143 -4.45 24.39 -9.97
N LYS A 144 -5.41 24.36 -9.04
CA LYS A 144 -6.84 24.42 -9.35
C LYS A 144 -7.43 25.79 -9.04
N THR A 145 -8.52 26.10 -9.72
CA THR A 145 -9.18 27.42 -9.64
C THR A 145 -10.59 27.35 -9.08
N PHE A 146 -11.16 26.15 -8.87
CA PHE A 146 -12.54 25.99 -8.40
C PHE A 146 -12.77 26.64 -7.02
N TRP A 147 -11.76 26.59 -6.13
CA TRP A 147 -11.83 27.14 -4.78
C TRP A 147 -11.77 28.67 -4.72
N TYR A 148 -11.47 29.36 -5.83
CA TYR A 148 -11.29 30.82 -5.85
C TYR A 148 -12.53 31.56 -5.36
N ARG A 149 -13.73 31.01 -5.66
CA ARG A 149 -15.02 31.60 -5.29
C ARG A 149 -15.58 31.12 -3.96
N TRP A 150 -14.96 30.12 -3.34
CA TRP A 150 -15.45 29.57 -2.07
C TRP A 150 -15.24 30.53 -0.90
N SER A 151 -16.03 30.39 0.16
CA SER A 151 -15.70 31.00 1.44
C SER A 151 -14.51 30.25 2.07
N LEU A 152 -13.79 30.88 3.00
CA LEU A 152 -12.74 30.18 3.75
C LEU A 152 -13.32 29.00 4.54
N ALA A 153 -14.47 29.19 5.19
CA ALA A 153 -15.12 28.16 5.98
C ALA A 153 -15.49 26.93 5.14
N PHE A 154 -16.09 27.14 3.96
CA PHE A 154 -16.41 26.06 3.05
C PHE A 154 -15.16 25.31 2.59
N TYR A 155 -14.10 26.04 2.24
CA TYR A 155 -12.86 25.38 1.79
C TYR A 155 -12.20 24.55 2.90
N VAL A 156 -12.20 25.03 4.15
CA VAL A 156 -11.70 24.26 5.29
C VAL A 156 -12.56 23.00 5.52
N GLU A 157 -13.88 23.14 5.47
CA GLU A 157 -14.82 22.02 5.66
C GLU A 157 -14.60 20.94 4.60
N ASP A 158 -14.57 21.34 3.33
CA ASP A 158 -14.35 20.48 2.16
C ASP A 158 -13.04 19.69 2.30
N THR A 159 -11.91 20.37 2.47
CA THR A 159 -10.59 19.75 2.70
C THR A 159 -10.60 18.75 3.87
N VAL A 160 -11.24 19.08 5.00
CA VAL A 160 -11.30 18.18 6.15
C VAL A 160 -12.14 16.94 5.84
N VAL A 161 -13.29 17.12 5.20
CA VAL A 161 -14.19 16.02 4.82
C VAL A 161 -13.49 15.10 3.83
N ASP A 162 -12.83 15.64 2.81
CA ASP A 162 -12.12 14.88 1.80
C ASP A 162 -11.00 14.03 2.40
N LEU A 163 -10.24 14.58 3.34
CA LEU A 163 -9.21 13.84 4.07
C LEU A 163 -9.81 12.72 4.91
N LEU A 164 -10.89 12.98 5.66
CA LEU A 164 -11.55 11.96 6.47
C LEU A 164 -12.11 10.82 5.62
N VAL A 165 -12.73 11.16 4.49
CA VAL A 165 -13.38 10.20 3.60
C VAL A 165 -12.34 9.38 2.83
N ASN A 166 -11.29 10.00 2.31
CA ASN A 166 -10.12 9.30 1.77
C ASN A 166 -9.54 8.31 2.78
N THR A 167 -9.34 8.77 4.01
CA THR A 167 -8.78 7.97 5.11
C THR A 167 -9.68 6.79 5.46
N SER A 168 -11.00 6.96 5.42
CA SER A 168 -11.96 5.89 5.70
C SER A 168 -11.84 4.75 4.68
N GLY A 169 -11.64 5.06 3.40
CA GLY A 169 -11.38 4.07 2.36
C GLY A 169 -10.09 3.28 2.59
N ALA A 170 -9.02 3.98 2.99
CA ALA A 170 -7.76 3.34 3.36
C ALA A 170 -7.88 2.47 4.63
N ALA A 171 -8.61 2.93 5.64
CA ALA A 171 -8.86 2.19 6.87
C ALA A 171 -9.65 0.91 6.58
N ALA A 172 -10.66 0.97 5.70
CA ALA A 172 -11.40 -0.21 5.26
C ALA A 172 -10.47 -1.24 4.58
N PHE A 173 -9.59 -0.80 3.68
CA PHE A 173 -8.61 -1.68 3.05
C PHE A 173 -7.64 -2.30 4.07
N ALA A 174 -7.11 -1.49 4.99
CA ALA A 174 -6.20 -1.95 6.04
C ALA A 174 -6.87 -2.98 6.97
N ALA A 175 -8.14 -2.78 7.32
CA ALA A 175 -8.93 -3.71 8.12
C ALA A 175 -9.14 -5.06 7.41
N VAL A 176 -9.48 -5.03 6.11
CA VAL A 176 -9.59 -6.25 5.29
C VAL A 176 -8.24 -6.98 5.22
N THR A 177 -7.15 -6.25 5.05
CA THR A 177 -5.79 -6.82 5.01
C THR A 177 -5.40 -7.47 6.33
N GLU A 178 -5.73 -6.82 7.45
CA GLU A 178 -5.50 -7.35 8.80
C GLU A 178 -6.32 -8.61 9.06
N LEU A 179 -7.58 -8.64 8.63
CA LEU A 179 -8.43 -9.84 8.72
C LEU A 179 -7.87 -11.00 7.90
N TYR A 180 -7.43 -10.72 6.67
CA TYR A 180 -6.78 -11.70 5.80
C TYR A 180 -5.50 -12.28 6.44
N ARG A 181 -4.67 -11.42 7.05
CA ARG A 181 -3.46 -11.82 7.75
C ARG A 181 -3.75 -12.77 8.92
N ARG A 182 -4.73 -12.42 9.76
CA ARG A 182 -5.13 -13.24 10.93
C ARG A 182 -5.62 -14.62 10.52
N THR A 183 -6.52 -14.67 9.54
CA THR A 183 -7.10 -15.94 9.05
C THR A 183 -6.07 -16.84 8.39
N SER A 184 -5.14 -16.27 7.60
CA SER A 184 -4.05 -17.02 6.98
C SER A 184 -3.03 -17.55 8.01
N GLY A 185 -2.76 -16.79 9.09
CA GLY A 185 -1.91 -17.22 10.19
C GLY A 185 -2.50 -18.37 11.01
N SER A 186 -3.80 -18.30 11.33
CA SER A 186 -4.50 -19.37 12.08
C SER A 186 -4.60 -20.69 11.31
N ALA A 187 -4.70 -20.64 9.97
CA ALA A 187 -4.70 -21.83 9.13
C ALA A 187 -3.35 -22.58 9.14
N ALA A 188 -2.23 -21.87 9.31
CA ALA A 188 -0.91 -22.49 9.35
C ALA A 188 -0.63 -23.25 10.67
N THR A 189 -1.19 -22.78 11.79
CA THR A 189 -0.99 -23.40 13.12
C THR A 189 -1.89 -24.63 13.35
N SER A 190 -2.93 -24.83 12.55
CA SER A 190 -3.93 -25.89 12.73
C SER A 190 -3.62 -27.19 11.96
N THR A 191 -2.44 -27.33 11.35
CA THR A 191 -1.99 -28.62 10.81
C THR A 191 -1.65 -29.55 11.99
N PRO A 192 -2.42 -30.61 12.27
CA PRO A 192 -2.10 -31.54 13.34
C PRO A 192 -0.85 -32.30 12.94
N ALA A 193 0.13 -32.39 13.83
CA ALA A 193 1.16 -33.41 13.76
C ALA A 193 0.44 -34.76 13.79
N THR A 194 0.28 -35.41 12.63
CA THR A 194 -0.10 -36.81 12.55
C THR A 194 0.96 -37.59 13.32
N GLY A 195 0.59 -38.01 14.53
CA GLY A 195 1.38 -38.84 15.39
C GLY A 195 1.71 -40.15 14.68
N SER A 196 3.00 -40.37 14.45
CA SER A 196 3.56 -41.70 14.31
C SER A 196 3.81 -42.24 15.72
N ASP A 197 2.75 -42.70 16.38
CA ASP A 197 2.90 -43.54 17.56
C ASP A 197 3.41 -44.91 17.12
N GLY A 198 4.46 -45.34 17.82
CA GLY A 198 5.30 -46.46 17.45
C GLY A 198 4.59 -47.81 17.50
N VAL A 199 4.99 -48.66 16.56
CA VAL A 199 5.01 -50.11 16.77
C VAL A 199 6.48 -50.50 16.92
N ALA A 200 6.89 -50.65 18.18
CA ALA A 200 8.11 -51.35 18.53
C ALA A 200 7.88 -52.86 18.33
N ALA A 201 8.72 -53.50 17.49
CA ALA A 201 8.96 -54.94 17.56
C ALA A 201 10.32 -55.33 16.95
N ALA A 202 11.21 -55.77 17.83
CA ALA A 202 12.18 -56.86 17.68
C ALA A 202 13.39 -56.74 16.71
N SER A 203 14.56 -56.53 17.33
CA SER A 203 15.70 -57.48 17.40
C SER A 203 16.13 -58.25 16.13
N ALA A 204 17.37 -58.02 15.67
CA ALA A 204 18.41 -59.07 15.51
C ALA A 204 19.75 -58.53 14.96
N HIS A 205 20.84 -58.99 15.59
CA HIS A 205 22.20 -59.27 15.07
C HIS A 205 23.02 -58.16 14.36
N ASP A 206 24.14 -57.71 14.92
CA ASP A 206 25.48 -58.35 15.06
C ASP A 206 26.33 -58.37 13.78
N HIS A 207 27.61 -58.01 13.96
CA HIS A 207 28.78 -58.12 13.08
C HIS A 207 28.79 -57.16 11.85
N GLU A 208 29.88 -56.50 11.44
CA GLU A 208 31.31 -56.75 11.62
C GLU A 208 32.13 -55.47 11.29
N ILE A 209 33.40 -55.54 11.69
CA ILE A 209 34.55 -54.64 11.61
C ILE A 209 35.01 -54.37 10.15
N VAL A 210 35.94 -53.40 9.98
CA VAL A 210 36.97 -53.20 8.90
C VAL A 210 36.62 -52.04 7.96
N ALA A 211 37.52 -51.17 7.50
CA ALA A 211 38.80 -50.58 7.91
C ALA A 211 39.10 -49.50 6.83
N ASP A 212 39.96 -48.54 7.17
CA ASP A 212 40.84 -47.72 6.35
C ASP A 212 40.64 -47.60 4.82
N GLY A 213 40.67 -46.35 4.36
CA GLY A 213 40.84 -46.01 2.96
C GLY A 213 41.26 -44.56 2.80
N ASP A 214 42.52 -44.26 3.12
CA ASP A 214 43.25 -43.10 2.65
C ASP A 214 43.11 -42.93 1.13
N GLY A 215 42.91 -41.70 0.70
CA GLY A 215 42.80 -41.32 -0.71
C GLY A 215 43.28 -39.90 -0.91
N ASP A 216 44.60 -39.72 -0.84
CA ASP A 216 45.35 -38.60 -1.38
C ASP A 216 45.03 -38.37 -2.88
N GLY A 217 45.04 -37.10 -3.30
CA GLY A 217 44.89 -36.68 -4.70
C GLY A 217 44.54 -35.20 -4.81
N HIS A 218 45.46 -34.27 -4.53
CA HIS A 218 46.46 -33.71 -5.46
C HIS A 218 45.85 -32.68 -6.45
N ASP A 219 46.33 -31.42 -6.28
CA ASP A 219 46.74 -30.43 -7.29
C ASP A 219 45.76 -30.11 -8.45
N SER A 220 45.47 -28.87 -8.85
CA SER A 220 46.38 -27.73 -9.07
C SER A 220 45.56 -26.55 -9.66
N ASP A 221 45.99 -25.34 -9.30
CA ASP A 221 46.23 -24.15 -10.14
C ASP A 221 45.20 -23.48 -11.08
N SER A 222 45.34 -22.14 -11.05
CA SER A 222 45.31 -21.16 -12.15
C SER A 222 43.96 -20.53 -12.52
N ASN A 223 43.78 -19.24 -12.21
CA ASN A 223 43.99 -18.05 -13.06
C ASN A 223 42.73 -17.67 -13.85
N ALA A 224 42.12 -16.53 -13.55
CA ALA A 224 42.38 -15.21 -14.15
C ALA A 224 41.53 -15.00 -15.42
N ASP A 225 40.48 -14.17 -15.28
CA ASP A 225 40.31 -12.90 -15.99
C ASP A 225 39.07 -12.15 -15.43
#